data_AF-X1RA50-F1
#
_entry.id   AF-X1RA50-F1
#
_cell.length_a   1.000
_cell.length_b   1.000
_cell.length_c   1.000
_cell.angle_alpha   90.00
_cell.angle_beta   90.00
_cell.angle_gamma   90.00
#
_symmetry.space_group_name_H-M   'P 1'
#
loop_
_entity.id
_entity.type
_entity.pdbx_description
1 polymer ?
#
loop_
_entity_poly.entity_id
_entity_poly.type
_entity_poly.pdbx_seq_one_letter_code
_entity_poly.pdbx_strand_id
1 'polypeptide(L)'
;ITDVTLPPVIGEGEKVQNYDQSFSQTILYGEVQKKITTLNKDIFKDNTPALTLFSNGLVQSIDPGSHQVLAQFDDGKAAIVLAQSGTGAIYYLTAPLKTADYHKLLSPLAQKLGLKRPVKGIDQNGKLVTGVEVRSVEREADYLVYASNLTPEPVEFDLKGSGKPGVIIDLRSLHEVPEGHVRLGPFQETIYKVERNVILDRRIKN
;
A
#
# COMPACT_ATOMS: atom_id res chain seq x y z
N ILE A 1 -15.93 3.10 -21.18
CA ILE A 1 -16.38 1.89 -20.46
C ILE A 1 -17.32 1.14 -21.40
N THR A 2 -17.11 -0.14 -21.60
CA THR A 2 -17.90 -0.97 -22.53
C THR A 2 -18.90 -1.87 -21.81
N ASP A 3 -18.61 -2.24 -20.56
CA ASP A 3 -19.49 -3.06 -19.71
C ASP A 3 -19.14 -2.88 -18.22
N VAL A 4 -20.08 -3.19 -17.32
CA VAL A 4 -19.89 -3.13 -15.87
C VAL A 4 -20.49 -4.38 -15.22
N THR A 5 -19.65 -5.16 -14.55
CA THR A 5 -20.09 -6.26 -13.68
C THR A 5 -20.26 -5.74 -12.25
N LEU A 6 -21.48 -5.71 -11.75
CA LEU A 6 -21.79 -5.38 -10.36
C LEU A 6 -21.78 -6.64 -9.50
N PRO A 7 -21.44 -6.52 -8.20
CA PRO A 7 -21.67 -7.60 -7.26
C PRO A 7 -23.15 -7.98 -7.18
N PRO A 8 -23.49 -9.29 -7.07
CA PRO A 8 -24.87 -9.70 -6.96
C PRO A 8 -25.47 -9.17 -5.66
N VAL A 9 -26.74 -8.81 -5.67
CA VAL A 9 -27.47 -8.54 -4.43
C VAL A 9 -27.76 -9.89 -3.77
N ILE A 10 -27.24 -10.10 -2.56
CA ILE A 10 -27.40 -11.35 -1.79
C ILE A 10 -28.44 -11.22 -0.68
N GLY A 11 -28.93 -10.00 -0.43
CA GLY A 11 -29.99 -9.76 0.51
C GLY A 11 -30.24 -8.28 0.75
N GLU A 12 -31.19 -8.02 1.63
CA GLU A 12 -31.52 -6.68 2.10
C GLU A 12 -31.43 -6.68 3.63
N GLY A 13 -30.83 -5.64 4.18
CA GLY A 13 -30.84 -5.36 5.61
C GLY A 13 -32.21 -4.86 6.06
N GLU A 14 -32.35 -4.65 7.37
CA GLU A 14 -33.58 -4.13 7.95
C GLU A 14 -33.91 -2.73 7.41
N LYS A 15 -35.20 -2.50 7.20
CA LYS A 15 -35.74 -1.21 6.80
C LYS A 15 -35.83 -0.31 8.04
N VAL A 16 -35.01 0.72 8.08
CA VAL A 16 -34.96 1.69 9.20
C VAL A 16 -35.77 2.92 8.82
N GLN A 17 -36.69 3.33 9.68
CA GLN A 17 -37.40 4.60 9.56
C GLN A 17 -36.56 5.72 10.17
N ASN A 18 -36.27 6.75 9.37
CA ASN A 18 -35.53 7.93 9.78
C ASN A 18 -36.44 8.95 10.48
N TYR A 19 -35.82 9.90 11.19
CA TYR A 19 -36.52 10.97 11.92
C TYR A 19 -37.45 11.82 11.01
N ASP A 20 -37.07 12.02 9.75
CA ASP A 20 -37.82 12.77 8.75
C ASP A 20 -38.92 11.95 8.05
N GLN A 21 -39.28 10.79 8.60
CA GLN A 21 -40.22 9.82 8.02
C GLN A 21 -39.76 9.18 6.70
N SER A 22 -38.51 9.40 6.26
CA SER A 22 -37.94 8.60 5.18
C SER A 22 -37.57 7.19 5.67
N PHE A 23 -37.38 6.27 4.73
CA PHE A 23 -36.91 4.92 5.04
C PHE A 23 -35.56 4.68 4.36
N SER A 24 -34.59 4.16 5.10
CA SER A 24 -33.35 3.64 4.54
C SER A 24 -33.31 2.13 4.68
N GLN A 25 -32.82 1.46 3.65
CA GLN A 25 -32.62 0.02 3.65
C GLN A 25 -31.25 -0.27 3.06
N THR A 26 -30.44 -1.04 3.80
CA THR A 26 -29.11 -1.42 3.35
C THR A 26 -29.22 -2.56 2.35
N ILE A 27 -28.63 -2.42 1.16
CA ILE A 27 -28.52 -3.54 0.21
C ILE A 27 -27.24 -4.32 0.55
N LEU A 28 -27.37 -5.63 0.75
CA LEU A 28 -26.24 -6.53 0.96
C LEU A 28 -25.77 -7.05 -0.39
N TYR A 29 -24.56 -6.66 -0.76
CA TYR A 29 -23.90 -7.13 -1.97
C TYR A 29 -23.01 -8.33 -1.66
N GLY A 30 -23.02 -9.32 -2.55
CA GLY A 30 -22.07 -10.43 -2.54
C GLY A 30 -20.69 -9.97 -3.01
N GLU A 31 -19.78 -10.92 -3.21
CA GLU A 31 -18.43 -10.60 -3.69
C GLU A 31 -18.31 -10.88 -5.19
N VAL A 32 -17.74 -9.92 -5.92
CA VAL A 32 -17.17 -10.18 -7.25
C VAL A 32 -15.66 -10.05 -7.11
N GLN A 33 -14.99 -11.20 -7.22
CA GLN A 33 -13.55 -11.28 -7.21
C GLN A 33 -13.07 -11.81 -8.56
N LYS A 34 -12.27 -11.02 -9.25
CA LYS A 34 -11.50 -11.46 -10.41
C LYS A 34 -10.02 -11.38 -10.12
N LYS A 35 -9.29 -12.42 -10.54
CA LYS A 35 -7.84 -12.42 -10.58
C LYS A 35 -7.35 -11.47 -11.68
N ILE A 36 -6.29 -10.75 -11.37
CA ILE A 36 -5.59 -9.83 -12.26
C ILE A 36 -4.13 -10.27 -12.33
N THR A 37 -3.62 -10.50 -13.53
CA THR A 37 -2.22 -10.85 -13.77
C THR A 37 -1.51 -9.68 -14.43
N THR A 38 -0.40 -9.23 -13.82
CA THR A 38 0.41 -8.14 -14.36
C THR A 38 1.19 -8.58 -15.59
N LEU A 39 1.35 -7.66 -16.55
CA LEU A 39 2.22 -7.82 -17.71
C LEU A 39 3.58 -7.19 -17.40
N ASN A 40 4.65 -7.72 -18.01
CA ASN A 40 6.03 -7.23 -17.81
C ASN A 40 6.26 -5.86 -18.49
N LYS A 41 5.64 -4.80 -17.98
CA LYS A 41 5.61 -3.43 -18.54
C LYS A 41 5.60 -2.37 -17.45
N ASP A 42 6.22 -1.22 -17.72
CA ASP A 42 6.22 -0.02 -16.87
C ASP A 42 6.53 -0.31 -15.38
N ILE A 43 5.68 0.08 -14.42
CA ILE A 43 5.84 -0.20 -12.99
C ILE A 43 5.89 -1.69 -12.63
N PHE A 44 5.51 -2.59 -13.54
CA PHE A 44 5.60 -4.04 -13.35
C PHE A 44 6.74 -4.67 -14.14
N LYS A 45 7.59 -3.86 -14.77
CA LYS A 45 8.75 -4.35 -15.50
C LYS A 45 9.69 -5.09 -14.54
N ASP A 46 10.27 -6.19 -15.01
CA ASP A 46 11.24 -7.03 -14.32
C ASP A 46 10.68 -7.82 -13.11
N ASN A 47 9.37 -7.77 -12.86
CA ASN A 47 8.71 -8.66 -11.92
C ASN A 47 8.66 -10.09 -12.49
N THR A 48 9.53 -10.95 -11.99
CA THR A 48 9.55 -12.38 -12.32
C THR A 48 9.42 -13.21 -11.04
N PRO A 49 8.34 -14.00 -10.86
CA PRO A 49 7.20 -14.16 -11.77
C PRO A 49 6.28 -12.93 -11.78
N ALA A 50 5.34 -12.90 -12.74
CA ALA A 50 4.32 -11.86 -12.81
C ALA A 50 3.50 -11.78 -11.50
N LEU A 51 3.22 -10.56 -11.06
CA LEU A 51 2.41 -10.32 -9.87
C LEU A 51 0.95 -10.69 -10.15
N THR A 52 0.33 -11.33 -9.16
CA THR A 52 -1.12 -11.58 -9.11
C THR A 52 -1.76 -10.65 -8.09
N LEU A 53 -2.82 -9.97 -8.52
CA LEU A 53 -3.71 -9.15 -7.71
C LEU A 53 -5.13 -9.73 -7.78
N PHE A 54 -5.97 -9.37 -6.82
CA PHE A 54 -7.38 -9.72 -6.81
C PHE A 54 -8.22 -8.47 -6.68
N SER A 55 -9.23 -8.35 -7.55
CA SER A 55 -10.27 -7.35 -7.40
C SER A 55 -11.26 -7.76 -6.30
N ASN A 56 -11.94 -6.77 -5.73
CA ASN A 56 -13.04 -6.97 -4.81
C ASN A 56 -14.10 -5.89 -4.98
N GLY A 57 -15.20 -6.22 -5.66
CA GLY A 57 -16.32 -5.31 -5.91
C GLY A 57 -16.62 -5.18 -7.40
N LEU A 58 -17.04 -3.99 -7.83
CA LEU A 58 -17.44 -3.77 -9.21
C LEU A 58 -16.27 -3.96 -10.19
N VAL A 59 -16.53 -4.50 -11.37
CA VAL A 59 -15.50 -4.65 -12.43
C VAL A 59 -15.98 -3.94 -13.68
N GLN A 60 -15.17 -3.00 -14.18
CA GLN A 60 -15.43 -2.33 -15.45
C GLN A 60 -14.67 -3.05 -16.57
N SER A 61 -15.36 -3.32 -17.68
CA SER A 61 -14.69 -3.60 -18.94
C SER A 61 -14.48 -2.29 -19.68
N ILE A 62 -13.29 -2.09 -20.23
CA ILE A 62 -12.96 -0.93 -21.06
C ILE A 62 -12.29 -1.39 -22.35
N ASP A 63 -12.45 -0.61 -23.41
CA ASP A 63 -11.53 -0.65 -24.55
C ASP A 63 -10.33 0.25 -24.21
N PRO A 64 -9.10 -0.30 -24.12
CA PRO A 64 -7.92 0.51 -23.82
C PRO A 64 -7.50 1.40 -25.00
N GLY A 65 -8.05 1.21 -26.20
CA GLY A 65 -7.63 1.92 -27.41
C GLY A 65 -6.13 1.74 -27.67
N SER A 66 -5.42 2.84 -27.89
CA SER A 66 -3.96 2.83 -28.08
C SER A 66 -3.16 2.89 -26.77
N HIS A 67 -3.81 2.88 -25.60
CA HIS A 67 -3.14 2.97 -24.31
C HIS A 67 -2.51 1.64 -23.88
N GLN A 68 -1.49 1.72 -23.05
CA GLN A 68 -0.72 0.53 -22.67
C GLN A 68 -1.46 -0.27 -21.60
N VAL A 69 -1.83 -1.50 -21.91
CA VAL A 69 -2.33 -2.46 -20.90
C VAL A 69 -1.15 -2.96 -20.07
N LEU A 70 -1.24 -2.76 -18.75
CA LEU A 70 -0.25 -3.16 -17.75
C LEU A 70 -0.65 -4.44 -16.99
N ALA A 71 -1.93 -4.76 -16.92
CA ALA A 71 -2.43 -5.99 -16.32
C ALA A 71 -3.75 -6.40 -16.96
N GLN A 72 -4.07 -7.69 -16.92
CA GLN A 72 -5.28 -8.27 -17.49
C GLN A 72 -6.01 -9.13 -16.47
N PHE A 73 -7.33 -9.21 -16.61
CA PHE A 73 -8.13 -10.26 -15.97
C PHE A 73 -7.91 -11.61 -16.67
N ASP A 74 -8.38 -12.69 -16.06
CA ASP A 74 -8.30 -14.04 -16.63
C ASP A 74 -9.05 -14.19 -17.98
N ASP A 75 -10.04 -13.33 -18.24
CA ASP A 75 -10.76 -13.26 -19.52
C ASP A 75 -10.02 -12.45 -20.60
N GLY A 76 -8.78 -12.00 -20.32
CA GLY A 76 -7.93 -11.24 -21.23
C GLY A 76 -8.25 -9.74 -21.30
N LYS A 77 -9.35 -9.29 -20.69
CA LYS A 77 -9.72 -7.86 -20.68
C LYS A 77 -8.74 -7.05 -19.84
N ALA A 78 -8.60 -5.76 -20.18
CA ALA A 78 -7.70 -4.86 -19.49
C ALA A 78 -8.16 -4.62 -18.04
N ALA A 79 -7.24 -4.82 -17.09
CA ALA A 79 -7.46 -4.57 -15.66
C ALA A 79 -6.76 -3.29 -15.18
N ILE A 80 -5.55 -3.05 -15.68
CA ILE A 80 -4.77 -1.83 -15.41
C ILE A 80 -4.28 -1.27 -16.74
N VAL A 81 -4.55 0.01 -16.98
CA VAL A 81 -4.16 0.71 -18.22
C VAL A 81 -3.33 1.95 -17.86
N LEU A 82 -2.29 2.19 -18.64
CA LEU A 82 -1.47 3.38 -18.57
C LEU A 82 -1.71 4.25 -19.80
N ALA A 83 -2.22 5.46 -19.55
CA ALA A 83 -2.36 6.51 -20.55
C ALA A 83 -1.30 7.60 -20.30
N GLN A 84 -0.60 8.02 -21.36
CA GLN A 84 0.28 9.18 -21.31
C GLN A 84 -0.55 10.46 -21.52
N SER A 85 -0.27 11.51 -20.75
CA SER A 85 -0.94 12.80 -20.86
C SER A 85 0.06 13.92 -20.61
N GLY A 86 0.47 14.62 -21.68
CA GLY A 86 1.56 15.60 -21.62
C GLY A 86 2.86 14.96 -21.13
N THR A 87 3.45 15.53 -20.08
CA THR A 87 4.65 14.99 -19.40
C THR A 87 4.31 13.99 -18.29
N GLY A 88 3.02 13.72 -18.06
CA GLY A 88 2.52 12.87 -16.99
C GLY A 88 1.93 11.55 -17.48
N ALA A 89 1.55 10.73 -16.51
CA ALA A 89 0.98 9.41 -16.71
C ALA A 89 -0.27 9.22 -15.85
N ILE A 90 -1.30 8.60 -16.42
CA ILE A 90 -2.54 8.23 -15.74
C ILE A 90 -2.59 6.71 -15.68
N TYR A 91 -2.63 6.18 -14.45
CA TYR A 91 -2.86 4.76 -14.20
C TYR A 91 -4.35 4.57 -13.91
N TYR A 92 -5.04 3.85 -14.77
CA TYR A 92 -6.45 3.54 -14.62
C TYR A 92 -6.61 2.10 -14.14
N LEU A 93 -7.32 1.93 -13.03
CA LEU A 93 -7.65 0.64 -12.44
C LEU A 93 -9.15 0.39 -12.71
N THR A 94 -9.47 -0.71 -13.39
CA THR A 94 -10.85 -0.98 -13.82
C THR A 94 -11.71 -1.67 -12.76
N ALA A 95 -11.12 -2.07 -11.64
CA ALA A 95 -11.81 -2.66 -10.49
C ALA A 95 -11.05 -2.37 -9.20
N PRO A 96 -11.73 -2.02 -8.08
CA PRO A 96 -11.07 -1.92 -6.78
C PRO A 96 -10.37 -3.23 -6.43
N LEU A 97 -9.16 -3.11 -5.85
CA LEU A 97 -8.40 -4.27 -5.40
C LEU A 97 -8.84 -4.69 -3.99
N LYS A 98 -8.53 -5.94 -3.61
CA LYS A 98 -8.46 -6.31 -2.20
C LYS A 98 -7.51 -5.35 -1.49
N THR A 99 -7.84 -4.96 -0.26
CA THR A 99 -7.03 -4.04 0.55
C THR A 99 -5.57 -4.49 0.62
N ALA A 100 -5.35 -5.79 0.81
CA ALA A 100 -4.04 -6.41 0.88
C ALA A 100 -3.24 -6.32 -0.43
N ASP A 101 -3.83 -6.00 -1.58
CA ASP A 101 -3.14 -5.97 -2.88
C ASP A 101 -2.77 -4.56 -3.34
N TYR A 102 -3.34 -3.49 -2.75
CA TYR A 102 -2.99 -2.11 -3.13
C TYR A 102 -1.50 -1.82 -2.98
N HIS A 103 -0.83 -2.37 -1.96
CA HIS A 103 0.60 -2.17 -1.77
C HIS A 103 1.43 -2.74 -2.95
N LYS A 104 0.96 -3.80 -3.61
CA LYS A 104 1.64 -4.40 -4.77
C LYS A 104 1.55 -3.51 -6.02
N LEU A 105 0.51 -2.68 -6.12
CA LEU A 105 0.36 -1.66 -7.16
C LEU A 105 1.13 -0.38 -6.82
N LEU A 106 0.99 0.12 -5.59
CA LEU A 106 1.51 1.43 -5.20
C LEU A 106 3.01 1.42 -4.88
N SER A 107 3.56 0.31 -4.39
CA SER A 107 4.99 0.25 -4.05
C SER A 107 5.91 0.41 -5.28
N PRO A 108 5.68 -0.30 -6.41
CA PRO A 108 6.48 -0.10 -7.61
C PRO A 108 6.29 1.29 -8.23
N LEU A 109 5.09 1.87 -8.14
CA LEU A 109 4.87 3.26 -8.56
C LEU A 109 5.67 4.25 -7.72
N ALA A 110 5.68 4.09 -6.40
CA ALA A 110 6.50 4.91 -5.51
C ALA A 110 8.01 4.79 -5.83
N GLN A 111 8.48 3.57 -6.15
CA GLN A 111 9.85 3.33 -6.58
C GLN A 111 10.17 4.02 -7.91
N LYS A 112 9.29 3.91 -8.91
CA LYS A 112 9.44 4.59 -10.21
C LYS A 112 9.55 6.11 -10.05
N LEU A 113 8.80 6.68 -9.11
CA LEU A 113 8.83 8.11 -8.81
C LEU A 113 10.02 8.52 -7.93
N GLY A 114 10.88 7.58 -7.52
CA GLY A 114 12.02 7.87 -6.66
C GLY A 114 11.62 8.34 -5.25
N LEU A 115 10.41 8.00 -4.79
CA LEU A 115 9.94 8.37 -3.45
C LEU A 115 10.80 7.67 -2.41
N LYS A 116 11.60 8.45 -1.69
CA LYS A 116 12.49 7.96 -0.65
C LYS A 116 11.71 7.76 0.65
N ARG A 117 11.94 6.62 1.30
CA ARG A 117 11.51 6.34 2.68
C ARG A 117 12.77 6.20 3.52
N PRO A 118 13.23 7.27 4.20
CA PRO A 118 14.50 7.26 4.92
C PRO A 118 14.60 6.16 5.96
N VAL A 119 13.49 5.91 6.68
CA VAL A 119 13.30 4.76 7.55
C VAL A 119 11.95 4.12 7.25
N LYS A 120 11.92 2.79 7.20
CA LYS A 120 10.74 1.95 6.94
C LYS A 120 10.67 0.81 7.96
N GLY A 121 9.45 0.35 8.27
CA GLY A 121 9.23 -0.91 8.98
C GLY A 121 9.26 -2.08 8.00
N ILE A 122 9.97 -3.14 8.34
CA ILE A 122 10.02 -4.38 7.57
C ILE A 122 9.63 -5.60 8.40
N ASP A 123 8.98 -6.57 7.78
CA ASP A 123 8.71 -7.87 8.38
C ASP A 123 9.98 -8.76 8.37
N GLN A 124 9.88 -9.94 9.00
CA GLN A 124 10.93 -10.97 9.02
C GLN A 124 11.41 -11.44 7.63
N ASN A 125 10.63 -11.19 6.57
CA ASN A 125 10.98 -11.52 5.19
C ASN A 125 11.62 -10.33 4.45
N GLY A 126 11.86 -9.21 5.13
CA GLY A 126 12.40 -7.97 4.56
C GLY A 126 11.39 -7.19 3.71
N LYS A 127 10.10 -7.55 3.72
CA LYS A 127 9.02 -6.82 3.06
C LYS A 127 8.51 -5.72 3.97
N LEU A 128 7.77 -4.75 3.42
CA LEU A 128 7.13 -3.74 4.26
C LEU A 128 6.13 -4.39 5.21
N VAL A 129 6.20 -4.01 6.49
CA VAL A 129 5.23 -4.46 7.50
C VAL A 129 3.80 -4.03 7.10
N THR A 130 2.83 -4.92 7.30
CA THR A 130 1.40 -4.65 7.08
C THR A 130 0.68 -4.49 8.42
N GLY A 131 -0.42 -3.75 8.45
CA GLY A 131 -1.15 -3.47 9.69
C GLY A 131 -0.47 -2.46 10.63
N VAL A 132 0.71 -1.95 10.26
CA VAL A 132 1.43 -0.91 11.01
C VAL A 132 1.68 0.27 10.08
N GLU A 133 1.40 1.47 10.56
CA GLU A 133 1.87 2.70 9.92
C GLU A 133 3.26 3.05 10.46
N VAL A 134 4.25 3.21 9.58
CA VAL A 134 5.59 3.69 9.93
C VAL A 134 5.91 4.91 9.07
N ARG A 135 5.97 6.08 9.71
CA ARG A 135 6.23 7.38 9.06
C ARG A 135 7.50 7.99 9.60
N SER A 136 8.42 8.33 8.70
CA SER A 136 9.66 9.01 9.06
C SER A 136 9.64 10.47 8.62
N VAL A 137 10.15 11.33 9.49
CA VAL A 137 10.45 12.73 9.22
C VAL A 137 11.96 12.91 9.37
N GLU A 138 12.56 13.46 8.32
CA GLU A 138 13.99 13.77 8.31
C GLU A 138 14.24 15.07 9.09
N ARG A 139 15.17 15.03 10.06
CA ARG A 139 15.65 16.19 10.82
C ARG A 139 17.16 16.34 10.63
N GLU A 140 17.72 17.49 10.96
CA GLU A 140 19.14 17.78 10.74
C GLU A 140 20.08 16.68 11.29
N ALA A 141 19.86 16.23 12.52
CA ALA A 141 20.73 15.27 13.19
C ALA A 141 20.29 13.79 13.05
N ASP A 142 19.00 13.54 12.82
CA ASP A 142 18.40 12.20 12.93
C ASP A 142 17.12 12.05 12.09
N TYR A 143 16.47 10.90 12.21
CA TYR A 143 15.11 10.69 11.74
C TYR A 143 14.18 10.53 12.94
N LEU A 144 13.04 11.20 12.89
CA LEU A 144 11.93 10.99 13.83
C LEU A 144 10.94 10.02 13.18
N VAL A 145 10.65 8.90 13.83
CA VAL A 145 9.82 7.83 13.29
C VAL A 145 8.60 7.62 14.16
N TYR A 146 7.42 7.85 13.61
CA TYR A 146 6.15 7.52 14.23
C TYR A 146 5.76 6.11 13.80
N ALA A 147 5.41 5.26 14.76
CA ALA A 147 4.94 3.91 14.49
C ALA A 147 3.61 3.67 15.21
N SER A 148 2.62 3.17 14.49
CA SER A 148 1.30 2.85 15.03
C SER A 148 0.85 1.49 14.55
N ASN A 149 0.57 0.58 15.49
CA ASN A 149 -0.17 -0.63 15.20
C ASN A 149 -1.63 -0.26 14.94
N LEU A 150 -2.17 -0.70 13.82
CA LEU A 150 -3.56 -0.44 13.41
C LEU A 150 -4.44 -1.68 13.55
N THR A 151 -3.94 -2.71 14.23
CA THR A 151 -4.58 -4.01 14.38
C THR A 151 -4.88 -4.33 15.86
N PRO A 152 -5.87 -5.21 16.12
CA PRO A 152 -6.16 -5.68 17.48
C PRO A 152 -5.15 -6.71 17.99
N GLU A 153 -4.18 -7.13 17.18
CA GLU A 153 -3.16 -8.11 17.54
C GLU A 153 -1.81 -7.42 17.76
N PRO A 154 -0.93 -7.96 18.61
CA PRO A 154 0.45 -7.49 18.67
C PRO A 154 1.17 -7.67 17.32
N VAL A 155 2.02 -6.72 16.95
CA VAL A 155 2.83 -6.80 15.73
C VAL A 155 4.31 -6.58 16.04
N GLU A 156 5.15 -7.35 15.36
CA GLU A 156 6.60 -7.25 15.41
C GLU A 156 7.17 -6.91 14.03
N PHE A 157 8.17 -6.04 13.99
CA PHE A 157 8.85 -5.60 12.76
C PHE A 157 10.19 -4.94 13.07
N ASP A 158 11.06 -4.81 12.07
CA ASP A 158 12.34 -4.13 12.22
C ASP A 158 12.31 -2.75 11.54
N LEU A 159 12.90 -1.75 12.21
CA LEU A 159 13.16 -0.44 11.60
C LEU A 159 14.43 -0.47 10.75
N LYS A 160 14.27 -0.22 9.45
CA LYS A 160 15.39 -0.24 8.49
C LYS A 160 15.54 1.09 7.77
N GLY A 161 16.74 1.65 7.84
CA GLY A 161 17.14 2.84 7.09
C GLY A 161 17.63 2.54 5.67
N SER A 162 17.91 3.59 4.89
CA SER A 162 18.63 3.49 3.60
C SER A 162 20.10 3.05 3.73
N GLY A 163 20.64 3.05 4.95
CA GLY A 163 21.93 2.47 5.33
C GLY A 163 21.80 1.69 6.64
N LYS A 164 22.93 1.29 7.26
CA LYS A 164 22.90 0.73 8.62
C LYS A 164 22.29 1.81 9.54
N PRO A 165 21.13 1.58 10.19
CA PRO A 165 20.62 2.58 11.13
C PRO A 165 21.66 2.80 12.26
N GLY A 166 21.75 4.04 12.75
CA GLY A 166 22.48 4.30 14.00
C GLY A 166 21.70 3.77 15.20
N VAL A 167 21.96 4.32 16.38
CA VAL A 167 21.18 3.98 17.59
C VAL A 167 19.71 4.34 17.37
N ILE A 168 18.82 3.43 17.76
CA ILE A 168 17.37 3.64 17.71
C ILE A 168 16.89 3.77 19.16
N ILE A 169 16.28 4.90 19.50
CA ILE A 169 15.78 5.17 20.85
C ILE A 169 14.27 5.31 20.79
N ASP A 170 13.55 4.56 21.62
CA ASP A 170 12.14 4.80 21.89
C ASP A 170 12.00 6.06 22.76
N LEU A 171 11.38 7.10 22.22
CA LEU A 171 11.24 8.37 22.92
C LEU A 171 10.20 8.34 24.04
N ARG A 172 9.40 7.28 24.17
CA ARG A 172 8.46 7.10 25.29
C ARG A 172 9.13 6.44 26.49
N SER A 173 9.90 5.39 26.26
CA SER A 173 10.61 4.65 27.33
C SER A 173 12.03 5.16 27.59
N LEU A 174 12.59 5.94 26.65
CA LEU A 174 13.99 6.38 26.62
C LEU A 174 15.01 5.23 26.57
N HIS A 175 14.56 4.03 26.21
CA HIS A 175 15.43 2.88 26.01
C HIS A 175 15.84 2.75 24.55
N GLU A 176 17.06 2.24 24.36
CA GLU A 176 17.49 1.78 23.05
C GLU A 176 16.65 0.58 22.60
N VAL A 177 16.36 0.52 21.31
CA VAL A 177 15.68 -0.58 20.65
C VAL A 177 16.75 -1.47 20.01
N PRO A 178 17.11 -2.61 20.62
CA PRO A 178 18.20 -3.44 20.13
C PRO A 178 17.93 -3.89 18.71
N GLU A 179 18.93 -3.72 17.84
CA GLU A 179 18.88 -4.14 16.43
C GLU A 179 17.72 -3.52 15.62
N GLY A 180 17.03 -2.52 16.18
CA GLY A 180 15.84 -1.92 15.59
C GLY A 180 14.59 -2.81 15.63
N HIS A 181 14.61 -3.89 16.42
CA HIS A 181 13.49 -4.80 16.55
C HIS A 181 12.38 -4.21 17.43
N VAL A 182 11.22 -3.96 16.83
CA VAL A 182 10.08 -3.30 17.46
C VAL A 182 8.95 -4.30 17.68
N ARG A 183 8.37 -4.27 18.88
CA ARG A 183 7.09 -4.89 19.20
C ARG A 183 6.10 -3.83 19.65
N LEU A 184 4.94 -3.80 19.00
CA LEU A 184 3.80 -2.96 19.39
C LEU A 184 2.63 -3.86 19.81
N GLY A 185 2.04 -3.57 20.96
CA GLY A 185 0.78 -4.16 21.39
C GLY A 185 -0.42 -3.70 20.54
N PRO A 186 -1.61 -4.28 20.76
CA PRO A 186 -2.83 -3.91 20.04
C PRO A 186 -3.08 -2.40 20.05
N PHE A 187 -3.27 -1.80 18.87
CA PHE A 187 -3.50 -0.37 18.69
C PHE A 187 -2.46 0.57 19.33
N GLN A 188 -1.28 0.06 19.69
CA GLN A 188 -0.24 0.84 20.32
C GLN A 188 0.44 1.75 19.31
N GLU A 189 0.73 2.97 19.74
CA GLU A 189 1.59 3.92 19.04
C GLU A 189 2.85 4.24 19.86
N THR A 190 3.92 4.61 19.16
CA THR A 190 5.13 5.16 19.78
C THR A 190 5.93 6.01 18.78
N ILE A 191 7.00 6.63 19.26
CA ILE A 191 7.87 7.52 18.49
C ILE A 191 9.31 7.13 18.76
N TYR A 192 10.10 6.96 17.70
CA TYR A 192 11.52 6.64 17.77
C TYR A 192 12.39 7.77 17.25
N LYS A 193 13.56 7.94 17.85
CA LYS A 193 14.69 8.66 17.27
C LYS A 193 15.60 7.63 16.61
N VAL A 194 15.89 7.80 15.32
CA VAL A 194 16.82 6.94 14.58
C VAL A 194 17.99 7.78 14.12
N GLU A 195 19.18 7.52 14.65
CA GLU A 195 20.36 8.32 14.32
C GLU A 195 20.82 8.11 12.87
N ARG A 196 21.27 9.20 12.24
CA ARG A 196 21.93 9.15 10.93
C ARG A 196 23.28 8.48 11.09
N ASN A 197 23.55 7.46 10.29
CA ASN A 197 24.91 6.94 10.20
C ASN A 197 25.75 7.86 9.31
N VAL A 198 26.65 8.62 9.92
CA VAL A 198 27.42 9.72 9.29
C VAL A 198 28.44 9.24 8.24
N ILE A 199 28.64 7.93 8.08
CA ILE A 199 29.73 7.38 7.26
C ILE A 199 29.42 7.39 5.74
N LEU A 200 28.16 7.49 5.31
CA LEU A 200 27.79 7.45 3.88
C LEU A 200 27.45 8.81 3.23
N ASP A 201 27.14 9.84 4.02
CA ASP A 201 26.59 11.10 3.47
C ASP A 201 27.68 12.07 2.94
N ARG A 202 28.96 11.82 3.24
CA ARG A 202 30.08 12.66 2.77
C ARG A 202 30.55 12.36 1.33
N ARG A 203 30.00 11.36 0.64
CA ARG A 203 30.40 11.03 -0.74
C ARG A 203 29.52 11.65 -1.83
N ILE A 204 28.47 12.39 -1.49
CA ILE A 204 27.56 13.02 -2.47
C ILE A 204 27.72 14.56 -2.51
N LYS A 205 28.63 15.12 -1.70
CA LYS A 205 29.02 16.53 -1.77
C LYS A 205 30.51 16.63 -2.07
N ASN A 206 30.89 16.38 -3.33
CA ASN A 206 32.06 16.91 -4.03
C ASN A 206 31.87 16.71 -5.53
#